data_AF-A0A8B5XXU3-F1
#
_entry.id   AF-A0A8B5XXU3-F1
#
_cell.length_a   1.000
_cell.length_b   1.000
_cell.length_c   1.000
_cell.angle_alpha   90.00
_cell.angle_beta   90.00
_cell.angle_gamma   90.00
#
_symmetry.space_group_name_H-M   'P 1'
#
loop_
_entity.id
_entity.type
_entity.pdbx_description
1 polymer ?
#
loop_
_entity_poly.entity_id
_entity_poly.type
_entity_poly.pdbx_seq_one_letter_code
_entity_poly.pdbx_strand_id
1 'polypeptide(L)'
;MNNLNNGILIIEGIEVKQDTNLDFFEKSFATNPNFEVRKRQPDKATVGSLRPIQLGSKKFSVRISFENNIIQGIRLKVSDPSINQWDYEEKLSQHGEWLTEQIGYPEGILSENVFEWGKITQWYDPRSSDAGISILYFQR
;
A
#
# COMPACT_ATOMS: atom_id res chain seq x y z
N MET A 1 -11.15 -9.52 -9.81
CA MET A 1 -12.02 -8.38 -9.48
C MET A 1 -11.25 -7.52 -8.51
N ASN A 2 -10.99 -6.26 -8.88
CA ASN A 2 -10.18 -5.35 -8.06
C ASN A 2 -11.10 -4.63 -7.08
N ASN A 3 -10.87 -4.85 -5.78
CA ASN A 3 -11.73 -4.33 -4.71
C ASN A 3 -11.27 -2.96 -4.20
N LEU A 4 -10.23 -2.38 -4.79
CA LEU A 4 -9.60 -1.15 -4.30
C LEU A 4 -10.54 0.05 -4.39
N ASN A 5 -11.46 0.09 -5.36
CA ASN A 5 -12.53 1.10 -5.44
C ASN A 5 -13.41 1.13 -4.17
N ASN A 6 -13.53 0.00 -3.47
CA ASN A 6 -14.28 -0.13 -2.21
C ASN A 6 -13.39 0.03 -0.97
N GLY A 7 -12.13 0.44 -1.12
CA GLY A 7 -11.20 0.59 0.00
C GLY A 7 -10.71 -0.73 0.54
N ILE A 8 -10.67 -1.76 -0.29
CA ILE A 8 -10.24 -3.10 0.09
C ILE A 8 -9.02 -3.50 -0.74
N LEU A 9 -7.91 -3.79 -0.07
CA LEU A 9 -6.72 -4.37 -0.66
C LEU A 9 -6.51 -5.79 -0.12
N ILE A 10 -6.41 -6.78 -1.00
CA ILE A 10 -6.11 -8.17 -0.61
C ILE A 10 -4.60 -8.36 -0.67
N ILE A 11 -3.98 -8.70 0.47
CA ILE A 11 -2.53 -8.85 0.60
C ILE A 11 -2.25 -10.26 1.15
N GLU A 12 -1.64 -11.13 0.35
CA GLU A 12 -1.40 -12.54 0.72
C GLU A 12 -2.66 -13.26 1.25
N GLY A 13 -3.82 -12.98 0.62
CA GLY A 13 -5.11 -13.54 1.03
C GLY A 13 -5.79 -12.85 2.23
N ILE A 14 -5.16 -11.84 2.82
CA ILE A 14 -5.73 -11.04 3.92
C ILE A 14 -6.47 -9.84 3.33
N GLU A 15 -7.73 -9.67 3.71
CA GLU A 15 -8.51 -8.47 3.37
C GLU A 15 -8.10 -7.31 4.28
N VAL A 16 -7.57 -6.24 3.70
CA VAL A 16 -7.17 -5.02 4.41
C VAL A 16 -8.06 -3.85 3.96
N LYS A 17 -8.73 -3.22 4.92
CA LYS A 17 -9.73 -2.16 4.72
C LYS A 17 -9.82 -1.23 5.94
N GLN A 18 -10.60 -0.15 5.86
CA GLN A 18 -10.63 0.95 6.85
C GLN A 18 -10.76 0.55 8.34
N ASP A 19 -11.40 -0.58 8.65
CA ASP A 19 -11.64 -1.08 10.02
C ASP A 19 -10.65 -2.21 10.41
N THR A 20 -9.65 -2.47 9.57
CA THR A 20 -8.63 -3.48 9.86
C THR A 20 -7.84 -3.10 11.10
N ASN A 21 -7.85 -4.04 12.05
CA ASN A 21 -7.22 -3.91 13.34
C ASN A 21 -5.80 -4.51 13.32
N LEU A 22 -4.87 -3.92 14.09
CA LEU A 22 -3.48 -4.41 14.16
C LEU A 22 -3.43 -5.82 14.77
N ASP A 23 -4.13 -6.09 15.86
CA ASP A 23 -4.15 -7.42 16.50
C ASP A 23 -4.69 -8.50 15.55
N PHE A 24 -5.70 -8.17 14.75
CA PHE A 24 -6.18 -9.05 13.68
C PHE A 24 -5.08 -9.31 12.65
N PHE A 25 -4.43 -8.25 12.18
CA PHE A 25 -3.38 -8.35 11.17
C PHE A 25 -2.17 -9.13 11.68
N GLU A 26 -1.75 -8.95 12.93
CA GLU A 26 -0.61 -9.67 13.52
C GLU A 26 -0.90 -11.14 13.76
N LYS A 27 -2.13 -11.50 14.14
CA LYS A 27 -2.55 -12.91 14.21
C LYS A 27 -2.42 -13.61 12.85
N SER A 28 -2.58 -12.88 11.75
CA SER A 28 -2.41 -13.43 10.41
C SER A 28 -0.97 -13.85 10.09
N PHE A 29 0.04 -13.39 10.86
CA PHE A 29 1.44 -13.74 10.60
C PHE A 29 1.74 -15.22 10.83
N ALA A 30 0.94 -15.91 11.65
CA ALA A 30 1.06 -17.34 11.85
C ALA A 30 0.81 -18.13 10.56
N THR A 31 -0.04 -17.61 9.66
CA THR A 31 -0.32 -18.20 8.34
C THR A 31 0.39 -17.47 7.21
N ASN A 32 0.79 -16.21 7.43
CA ASN A 32 1.46 -15.36 6.46
C ASN A 32 2.78 -14.82 7.05
N PRO A 33 3.87 -15.63 7.05
CA PRO A 33 5.15 -15.26 7.66
C PRO A 33 5.92 -14.18 6.87
N ASN A 34 5.27 -13.49 5.94
CA ASN A 34 5.86 -12.50 5.05
C ASN A 34 5.83 -11.09 5.61
N PHE A 35 5.38 -10.92 6.86
CA PHE A 35 5.26 -9.63 7.53
C PHE A 35 5.94 -9.64 8.89
N GLU A 36 6.41 -8.47 9.29
CA GLU A 36 6.89 -8.23 10.64
C GLU A 36 6.54 -6.82 11.13
N VAL A 37 6.52 -6.65 12.45
CA VAL A 37 6.40 -5.34 13.08
C VAL A 37 7.73 -4.61 12.96
N ARG A 38 7.74 -3.49 12.22
CA ARG A 38 8.93 -2.66 11.99
C ARG A 38 9.10 -1.55 13.02
N LYS A 39 7.99 -1.02 13.55
CA LYS A 39 7.98 0.04 14.57
C LYS A 39 6.75 -0.12 15.47
N ARG A 40 6.94 0.03 16.78
CA ARG A 40 5.86 0.03 17.77
C ARG A 40 6.07 1.14 18.80
N GLN A 41 5.03 1.92 19.02
CA GLN A 41 4.84 2.95 20.02
C GLN A 41 3.48 2.68 20.72
N PRO A 42 3.17 3.29 21.88
CA PRO A 42 1.96 2.99 22.62
C PRO A 42 0.67 3.09 21.79
N ASP A 43 0.61 4.05 20.88
CA ASP A 43 -0.52 4.37 20.01
C ASP A 43 -0.25 4.05 18.54
N LYS A 44 0.99 3.78 18.12
CA LYS A 44 1.35 3.66 16.69
C LYS A 44 2.11 2.39 16.40
N ALA A 45 1.75 1.71 15.33
CA ALA A 45 2.51 0.59 14.82
C ALA A 45 2.73 0.68 13.32
N THR A 46 3.78 0.04 12.84
CA THR A 46 4.01 -0.15 11.42
C THR A 46 4.43 -1.58 11.17
N VAL A 47 3.71 -2.24 10.27
CA VAL A 47 4.02 -3.58 9.77
C VAL A 47 4.61 -3.44 8.37
N GLY A 48 5.61 -4.24 8.05
CA GLY A 48 6.24 -4.23 6.73
C GLY A 48 6.44 -5.63 6.19
N SER A 49 6.39 -5.78 4.87
CA SER A 49 6.71 -7.04 4.23
C SER A 49 8.21 -7.37 4.37
N LEU A 50 8.52 -8.65 4.52
CA LEU A 50 9.88 -9.21 4.54
C LEU A 50 10.40 -9.47 3.12
N ARG A 51 9.47 -9.72 2.19
CA ARG A 51 9.75 -9.96 0.77
C ARG A 51 8.76 -9.18 -0.11
N PRO A 52 9.03 -9.05 -1.41
CA PRO A 52 8.08 -8.46 -2.35
C PRO A 52 6.79 -9.28 -2.40
N ILE A 53 5.64 -8.60 -2.34
CA ILE A 53 4.30 -9.20 -2.40
C ILE A 53 3.71 -8.96 -3.77
N GLN A 54 3.19 -10.03 -4.39
CA GLN A 54 2.50 -9.92 -5.68
C GLN A 54 1.12 -9.29 -5.46
N LEU A 55 0.88 -8.14 -6.08
CA LEU A 55 -0.42 -7.49 -6.13
C LEU A 55 -0.76 -7.24 -7.60
N GLY A 56 -1.77 -7.94 -8.13
CA GLY A 56 -2.10 -7.86 -9.55
C GLY A 56 -0.90 -8.26 -10.43
N SER A 57 -0.55 -7.41 -11.41
CA SER A 57 0.57 -7.65 -12.33
C SER A 57 1.96 -7.36 -11.75
N LYS A 58 2.06 -6.65 -10.61
CA LYS A 58 3.35 -6.15 -10.10
C LYS A 58 3.70 -6.69 -8.71
N LYS A 59 4.97 -6.57 -8.33
CA LYS A 59 5.47 -6.90 -6.98
C LYS A 59 5.78 -5.64 -6.18
N PHE A 60 5.38 -5.63 -4.92
CA PHE A 60 5.53 -4.47 -4.04
C PHE A 60 6.21 -4.82 -2.72
N SER A 61 7.05 -3.90 -2.24
CA SER A 61 7.27 -3.76 -0.81
C SER A 61 6.04 -3.09 -0.19
N VAL A 62 5.46 -3.73 0.83
CA VAL A 62 4.24 -3.28 1.48
C VAL A 62 4.57 -2.79 2.88
N ARG A 63 4.07 -1.61 3.24
CA ARG A 63 4.13 -1.09 4.61
C ARG A 63 2.75 -0.63 5.04
N ILE A 64 2.29 -1.11 6.18
CA ILE A 64 0.97 -0.79 6.73
C ILE A 64 1.17 -0.04 8.04
N SER A 65 0.51 1.09 8.19
CA SER A 65 0.57 1.93 9.38
C SER A 65 -0.73 1.85 10.15
N PHE A 66 -0.63 1.75 11.47
CA PHE A 66 -1.74 1.68 12.40
C PHE A 66 -1.60 2.77 13.47
N GLU A 67 -2.71 3.32 13.91
CA GLU A 67 -2.82 4.24 15.03
C GLU A 67 -4.04 3.86 15.88
N ASN A 68 -3.87 3.80 17.21
CA ASN A 68 -4.88 3.31 18.15
C ASN A 68 -5.47 1.96 17.75
N ASN A 69 -4.62 1.03 17.28
CA ASN A 69 -4.99 -0.32 16.82
C ASN A 69 -5.84 -0.36 15.53
N ILE A 70 -6.07 0.78 14.85
CA ILE A 70 -6.81 0.88 13.59
C ILE A 70 -5.87 1.27 12.45
N ILE A 71 -6.10 0.73 11.26
CA ILE A 71 -5.29 1.07 10.09
C ILE A 71 -5.42 2.55 9.72
N GLN A 72 -4.28 3.19 9.49
CA GLN A 72 -4.19 4.55 8.95
C GLN A 72 -3.97 4.53 7.44
N GLY A 73 -3.16 3.59 6.96
CA GLY A 73 -2.89 3.50 5.54
C GLY A 73 -1.86 2.44 5.17
N ILE A 74 -1.66 2.32 3.86
CA ILE A 74 -0.78 1.37 3.21
C ILE A 74 0.14 2.16 2.27
N ARG A 75 1.43 1.88 2.32
CA ARG A 75 2.40 2.34 1.34
C ARG A 75 2.87 1.16 0.51
N LEU A 76 2.84 1.35 -0.80
CA LEU A 76 3.31 0.38 -1.78
C LEU A 76 4.47 0.99 -2.55
N LYS A 77 5.57 0.24 -2.68
CA LYS A 77 6.70 0.58 -3.54
C LYS A 77 7.00 -0.58 -4.46
N VAL A 78 7.21 -0.31 -5.74
CA VAL A 78 7.53 -1.38 -6.70
C VAL A 78 8.85 -1.99 -6.28
N SER A 79 8.89 -3.31 -6.27
CA SER A 79 10.05 -4.09 -5.90
C SER A 79 10.33 -5.10 -7.01
N ASP A 80 10.73 -4.57 -8.16
CA ASP A 80 11.18 -5.33 -9.32
C ASP A 80 12.71 -5.21 -9.42
N PRO A 81 13.47 -6.32 -9.36
CA PRO A 81 14.93 -6.28 -9.44
C PRO A 81 15.46 -5.89 -10.83
N SER A 82 14.62 -5.91 -11.87
CA SER A 82 15.01 -5.45 -13.21
C SER A 82 15.00 -3.93 -13.37
N ILE A 83 14.32 -3.22 -12.46
CA ILE A 83 14.23 -1.76 -12.48
C ILE A 83 15.43 -1.19 -11.72
N ASN A 84 16.13 -0.24 -12.34
CA ASN A 84 17.18 0.50 -11.67
C ASN A 84 16.60 1.28 -10.48
N GLN A 85 17.19 1.10 -9.30
CA GLN A 85 16.72 1.75 -8.08
C GLN A 85 16.70 3.29 -8.14
N TRP A 86 17.43 3.90 -9.07
CA TRP A 86 17.46 5.36 -9.27
C TRP A 86 16.50 5.84 -10.36
N ASP A 87 15.90 4.92 -11.12
CA ASP A 87 14.95 5.23 -12.17
C ASP A 87 13.55 5.44 -11.58
N TYR A 88 13.34 6.65 -11.05
CA TYR A 88 12.07 7.02 -10.43
C TYR A 88 10.94 7.13 -11.46
N GLU A 89 11.25 7.46 -12.71
CA GLU A 89 10.26 7.59 -13.80
C GLU A 89 9.67 6.22 -14.13
N GLU A 90 10.51 5.21 -14.27
CA GLU A 90 10.06 3.83 -14.47
C GLU A 90 9.24 3.35 -13.27
N LYS A 91 9.68 3.62 -12.02
CA LYS A 91 8.89 3.28 -10.82
C LYS A 91 7.51 3.94 -10.84
N LEU A 92 7.43 5.23 -11.16
CA LEU A 92 6.17 5.97 -11.26
C LEU A 92 5.27 5.41 -12.36
N SER A 93 5.83 5.06 -13.51
CA SER A 93 5.10 4.42 -14.60
C SER A 93 4.45 3.11 -14.12
N GLN A 94 5.24 2.23 -13.50
CA GLN A 94 4.77 0.95 -12.97
C GLN A 94 3.70 1.09 -11.87
N HIS A 95 3.80 2.13 -11.03
CA HIS A 95 2.75 2.48 -10.07
C HIS A 95 1.47 2.92 -10.76
N GLY A 96 1.59 3.74 -11.80
CA GLY A 96 0.45 4.27 -12.58
C GLY A 96 -0.28 3.16 -13.33
N GLU A 97 0.46 2.27 -14.00
CA GLU A 97 -0.08 1.07 -14.65
C GLU A 97 -0.87 0.22 -13.66
N TRP A 98 -0.28 -0.12 -12.51
CA TRP A 98 -0.95 -0.92 -11.51
C TRP A 98 -2.20 -0.24 -10.95
N LEU A 99 -2.15 1.07 -10.65
CA LEU A 99 -3.33 1.81 -10.19
C LEU A 99 -4.45 1.78 -11.23
N THR A 100 -4.11 1.98 -12.50
CA THR A 100 -5.06 1.92 -13.60
C THR A 100 -5.73 0.55 -13.69
N GLU A 101 -4.99 -0.53 -13.49
CA GLU A 101 -5.57 -1.87 -13.38
C GLU A 101 -6.58 -1.94 -12.22
N GLN A 102 -6.23 -1.37 -11.06
CA GLN A 102 -7.04 -1.50 -9.84
C GLN A 102 -8.32 -0.67 -9.83
N ILE A 103 -8.26 0.58 -10.28
CA ILE A 103 -9.34 1.56 -10.11
C ILE A 103 -9.80 2.21 -11.43
N GLY A 104 -9.17 1.84 -12.56
CA GLY A 104 -9.42 2.45 -13.87
C GLY A 104 -8.63 3.74 -14.08
N TYR A 105 -8.84 4.38 -15.24
CA TYR A 105 -8.34 5.72 -15.50
C TYR A 105 -9.26 6.75 -14.84
N PRO A 106 -8.81 7.53 -13.84
CA PRO A 106 -9.61 8.64 -13.34
C PRO A 106 -9.76 9.71 -14.44
N GLU A 107 -10.92 10.35 -14.52
CA GLU A 107 -11.11 11.54 -15.35
C GLU A 107 -10.30 12.71 -14.75
N GLY A 108 -9.04 12.87 -15.16
CA GLY A 108 -8.16 13.94 -14.69
C GLY A 108 -6.76 13.46 -14.28
N ILE A 109 -5.84 14.40 -14.05
CA ILE A 109 -4.45 14.11 -13.66
C ILE A 109 -4.44 13.25 -12.38
N LEU A 110 -3.67 12.16 -12.44
CA LEU A 110 -3.41 11.08 -11.46
C LEU A 110 -2.97 11.52 -10.04
N SER A 111 -3.05 12.81 -9.68
CA SER A 111 -2.45 13.32 -8.44
C SER A 111 -3.19 12.89 -7.18
N GLU A 112 -4.51 12.70 -7.22
CA GLU A 112 -5.27 12.30 -6.02
C GLU A 112 -6.62 11.66 -6.39
N ASN A 113 -6.83 10.40 -5.99
CA ASN A 113 -8.12 9.71 -6.11
C ASN A 113 -8.79 9.69 -4.73
N VAL A 114 -9.86 10.47 -4.56
CA VAL A 114 -10.58 10.59 -3.29
C VAL A 114 -11.87 9.78 -3.33
N PHE A 115 -12.09 8.98 -2.30
CA PHE A 115 -13.25 8.11 -2.12
C PHE A 115 -13.91 8.38 -0.77
N GLU A 116 -15.12 7.84 -0.55
CA GLU A 116 -15.82 7.98 0.74
C GLU A 116 -15.07 7.34 1.93
N TRP A 117 -14.25 6.32 1.64
CA TRP A 117 -13.49 5.56 2.64
C TRP A 117 -12.06 6.10 2.85
N GLY A 118 -11.55 6.94 1.94
CA GLY A 118 -10.15 7.32 1.97
C GLY A 118 -9.63 7.97 0.68
N LYS A 119 -8.31 7.99 0.54
CA LYS A 119 -7.65 8.55 -0.64
C LYS A 119 -6.44 7.75 -1.09
N ILE A 120 -6.19 7.75 -2.40
CA ILE A 120 -5.06 7.10 -3.04
C ILE A 120 -4.23 8.16 -3.77
N THR A 121 -2.95 8.22 -3.47
CA THR A 121 -2.01 9.20 -4.04
C THR A 121 -0.76 8.48 -4.53
N GLN A 122 -0.37 8.72 -5.78
CA GLN A 122 0.98 8.43 -6.25
C GLN A 122 1.90 9.58 -5.85
N TRP A 123 3.08 9.27 -5.31
CA TRP A 123 4.02 10.26 -4.84
C TRP A 123 5.43 9.97 -5.32
N TYR A 124 6.22 11.03 -5.41
CA TYR A 124 7.64 11.02 -5.71
C TYR A 124 8.38 11.89 -4.69
N ASP A 125 9.46 11.35 -4.12
CA ASP A 125 10.39 12.09 -3.28
C ASP A 125 11.68 12.39 -4.06
N PRO A 126 11.86 13.63 -4.55
CA PRO A 126 13.04 14.00 -5.32
C PRO A 126 14.35 13.94 -4.52
N ARG A 127 14.28 13.95 -3.18
CA ARG A 127 15.48 13.90 -2.34
C ARG A 127 16.08 12.50 -2.27
N SER A 128 15.26 11.47 -2.45
CA SER A 128 15.67 10.07 -2.36
C SER A 128 15.54 9.32 -3.69
N SER A 129 15.09 9.99 -4.75
CA SER A 129 14.72 9.37 -6.04
C SER A 129 13.76 8.19 -5.85
N ASP A 130 12.87 8.32 -4.87
CA ASP A 130 11.96 7.27 -4.47
C ASP A 130 10.53 7.62 -4.84
N ALA A 131 9.73 6.60 -5.08
CA ALA A 131 8.34 6.75 -5.51
C ALA A 131 7.48 5.67 -4.89
N GLY A 132 6.19 5.94 -4.78
CA GLY A 132 5.25 4.96 -4.29
C GLY A 132 3.81 5.38 -4.41
N ILE A 133 2.96 4.49 -3.90
CA ILE A 133 1.52 4.70 -3.76
C ILE A 133 1.24 4.79 -2.26
N SER A 134 0.43 5.76 -1.87
CA SER A 134 -0.15 5.87 -0.54
C SER A 134 -1.65 5.65 -0.62
N ILE A 135 -2.15 4.65 0.09
CA ILE A 135 -3.59 4.42 0.33
C ILE A 135 -3.84 4.86 1.77
N LEU A 136 -4.67 5.85 1.99
CA LEU A 136 -4.96 6.41 3.31
C LEU A 136 -6.44 6.23 3.62
N TYR A 137 -6.75 5.73 4.81
CA TYR A 137 -8.13 5.51 5.26
C TYR A 137 -8.61 6.67 6.13
N PHE A 138 -9.80 7.19 5.83
CA PHE A 138 -10.41 8.22 6.67
C PHE A 138 -10.89 7.60 7.97
N GLN A 139 -10.37 8.12 9.10
CA GLN A 139 -10.85 7.76 10.41
C GLN A 139 -12.17 8.49 10.66
N ARG A 140 -13.21 7.76 11.08
CA ARG A 140 -14.50 8.32 11.47
C ARG A 140 -14.60 8.44 12.98
#